data_AF-A0A3C0X4E7-F1
#
_entry.id   AF-A0A3C0X4E7-F1
#
_cell.length_a   1.000
_cell.length_b   1.000
_cell.length_c   1.000
_cell.angle_alpha   90.00
_cell.angle_beta   90.00
_cell.angle_gamma   90.00
#
_symmetry.space_group_name_H-M   'P 1'
#
loop_
_entity.id
_entity.type
_entity.pdbx_description
1 polymer ?
#
loop_
_entity_poly.entity_id
_entity_poly.type
_entity_poly.pdbx_seq_one_letter_code
_entity_poly.pdbx_strand_id
1 'polypeptide(L)' 'EENKVAIRNTRRDAIEKLKALKKANTITEDDVTDGEKKIQNLTDKFCKEIDDLASLKEKEIMEI' A
#
# COMPACT_ATOMS: atom_id res chain seq x y z
N GLU A 1 -1.56 -4.44 -14.12
CA GLU A 1 -1.21 -5.58 -13.24
C GLU A 1 0.06 -5.41 -12.41
N GLU A 2 1.23 -5.15 -13.00
CA GLU A 2 2.52 -5.11 -12.29
C GLU A 2 2.57 -4.09 -11.14
N ASN A 3 2.01 -2.90 -11.35
CA ASN A 3 1.94 -1.84 -10.35
C ASN A 3 1.18 -2.27 -9.07
N LYS A 4 0.08 -3.02 -9.24
CA LYS A 4 -0.69 -3.56 -8.10
C LYS A 4 0.08 -4.65 -7.37
N VAL A 5 0.87 -5.46 -8.09
CA VAL A 5 1.76 -6.46 -7.48
C VAL A 5 2.85 -5.78 -6.65
N ALA A 6 3.47 -4.72 -7.16
CA ALA A 6 4.48 -3.95 -6.44
C ALA A 6 3.92 -3.36 -5.12
N ILE A 7 2.72 -2.76 -5.16
CA ILE A 7 2.06 -2.23 -3.96
C ILE A 7 1.83 -3.34 -2.91
N ARG A 8 1.34 -4.51 -3.34
CA ARG A 8 1.10 -5.64 -2.42
C ARG A 8 2.39 -6.15 -1.78
N ASN A 9 3.49 -6.20 -2.54
CA ASN A 9 4.81 -6.59 -2.02
C ASN A 9 5.30 -5.60 -0.97
N THR A 10 5.27 -4.30 -1.26
CA THR A 10 5.64 -3.25 -0.30
C THR A 10 4.80 -3.31 0.98
N ARG A 11 3.49 -3.55 0.86
CA ARG A 11 2.59 -3.73 2.01
C ARG A 11 3.05 -4.91 2.88
N ARG A 12 3.38 -6.05 2.26
CA ARG A 12 3.87 -7.24 2.97
C ARG A 12 5.17 -6.94 3.72
N ASP A 13 6.14 -6.30 3.06
CA ASP A 13 7.42 -5.95 3.67
C ASP A 13 7.24 -4.99 4.85
N ALA A 14 6.32 -4.02 4.74
CA ALA A 14 6.01 -3.08 5.81
C ALA A 14 5.36 -3.79 7.02
N ILE A 15 4.44 -4.73 6.79
CA ILE A 15 3.82 -5.57 7.84
C ILE A 15 4.88 -6.44 8.53
N GLU A 16 5.78 -7.06 7.76
CA GLU A 16 6.86 -7.88 8.31
C GLU A 16 7.81 -7.05 9.18
N LYS A 17 8.14 -5.82 8.76
CA LYS A 17 8.91 -4.86 9.57
C LYS A 17 8.19 -4.48 10.87
N LEU A 18 6.88 -4.17 10.84
CA LEU A 18 6.11 -3.88 12.05
C LEU A 18 6.14 -5.05 13.04
N LYS A 19 5.96 -6.28 12.55
CA LYS A 19 6.04 -7.48 13.39
C LYS A 19 7.43 -7.69 13.98
N ALA A 20 8.50 -7.39 13.22
CA ALA A 20 9.86 -7.45 13.72
C ALA A 20 10.12 -6.40 14.82
N LEU A 21 9.65 -5.17 14.63
CA LEU A 21 9.75 -4.09 15.63
C LEU A 21 8.98 -4.43 16.92
N LYS A 22 7.79 -5.02 16.81
CA LYS A 22 7.02 -5.52 17.95
C LYS A 22 7.81 -6.58 18.72
N LYS A 23 8.39 -7.56 18.01
CA LYS A 23 9.23 -8.60 18.63
C LYS A 23 10.48 -8.04 19.31
N ALA A 24 11.03 -6.95 18.78
CA ALA A 24 12.14 -6.23 19.38
C ALA A 24 11.73 -5.34 20.57
N ASN A 25 10.44 -5.33 20.96
CA ASN A 25 9.87 -4.43 21.98
C ASN A 25 10.18 -2.95 21.74
N THR A 26 10.34 -2.55 20.47
CA THR A 26 10.63 -1.16 20.08
C THR A 26 9.36 -0.33 19.87
N ILE A 27 8.22 -0.99 19.71
CA ILE A 27 6.90 -0.38 19.52
C ILE A 27 5.86 -1.15 20.34
N THR A 28 4.78 -0.48 20.73
CA THR A 28 3.69 -1.06 21.51
C THR A 28 2.67 -1.79 20.62
N GLU A 29 1.72 -2.50 21.24
CA GLU A 29 0.61 -3.14 20.53
C GLU A 29 -0.32 -2.12 19.84
N ASP A 30 -0.50 -0.95 20.47
CA ASP A 30 -1.26 0.17 19.90
C ASP A 30 -0.55 0.74 18.66
N ASP A 31 0.77 0.93 18.74
CA ASP A 31 1.59 1.40 17.60
C ASP A 31 1.52 0.46 16.40
N VAL A 32 1.50 -0.86 16.65
CA VAL A 32 1.36 -1.87 15.59
C VAL A 32 -0.01 -1.74 14.94
N THR A 33 -1.07 -1.64 15.73
CA THR A 33 -2.45 -1.52 15.22
C THR A 33 -2.62 -0.26 14.38
N ASP A 34 -2.09 0.87 14.83
CA ASP A 34 -2.13 2.12 14.08
C ASP A 34 -1.23 2.10 12.84
N GLY A 35 -0.07 1.45 12.94
CA GLY A 35 0.83 1.22 11.81
C GLY A 35 0.17 0.40 10.71
N GLU A 36 -0.51 -0.70 11.06
CA GLU A 36 -1.24 -1.55 10.12
C GLU A 36 -2.37 -0.78 9.41
N LYS A 37 -3.15 0.02 10.15
CA LYS A 37 -4.18 0.89 9.57
C LYS A 37 -3.59 1.91 8.59
N LYS A 38 -2.50 2.58 8.96
CA LYS A 38 -1.82 3.56 8.09
C LYS A 38 -1.31 2.91 6.81
N ILE A 39 -0.67 1.75 6.93
CA ILE A 39 -0.18 0.97 5.78
C ILE A 39 -1.34 0.60 4.86
N GLN A 40 -2.46 0.13 5.41
CA GLN A 40 -3.63 -0.25 4.62
C GLN A 40 -4.22 0.96 3.89
N ASN A 41 -4.43 2.09 4.58
CA ASN A 41 -4.94 3.32 3.97
C ASN A 41 -4.04 3.83 2.84
N LEU A 42 -2.71 3.78 3.01
CA LEU A 42 -1.76 4.16 1.97
C LEU A 42 -1.82 3.20 0.77
N THR A 43 -1.89 1.90 1.03
CA THR A 43 -2.02 0.87 -0.01
C THR A 43 -3.27 1.12 -0.86
N ASP A 44 -4.41 1.36 -0.21
CA ASP A 44 -5.68 1.58 -0.90
C ASP A 44 -5.69 2.88 -1.70
N LYS A 45 -5.10 3.95 -1.13
CA LYS A 45 -4.93 5.23 -1.82
C LYS A 45 -4.14 5.06 -3.13
N PHE A 46 -2.96 4.43 -3.07
CA PHE A 46 -2.11 4.29 -4.25
C PHE A 46 -2.69 3.30 -5.27
N CYS A 47 -3.37 2.25 -4.82
CA CYS A 47 -4.12 1.37 -5.74
C CYS A 47 -5.16 2.17 -6.53
N LYS A 48 -5.92 3.04 -5.85
CA LYS A 48 -6.93 3.89 -6.49
C LYS A 48 -6.30 4.90 -7.46
N GLU A 49 -5.24 5.59 -7.05
CA GLU A 49 -4.53 6.55 -7.92
C GLU A 49 -4.03 5.88 -9.21
N ILE A 50 -3.52 4.65 -9.12
CA ILE A 50 -3.06 3.90 -10.30
C ILE A 50 -4.22 3.50 -11.21
N ASP A 51 -5.36 3.10 -10.64
CA ASP A 51 -6.56 2.79 -11.41
C ASP A 51 -7.13 4.03 -12.11
N ASP A 52 -7.17 5.17 -11.42
CA ASP A 52 -7.62 6.44 -11.97
C ASP A 52 -6.70 6.92 -13.11
N LEU A 53 -5.37 6.82 -12.94
CA LEU A 53 -4.38 7.17 -13.96
C LEU A 53 -4.46 6.25 -15.18
N ALA A 54 -4.62 4.94 -14.97
CA ALA A 54 -4.79 3.98 -16.06
C ALA A 54 -6.05 4.30 -16.87
N SER A 55 -7.18 4.55 -16.21
CA SER A 55 -8.43 4.90 -16.87
C SER A 55 -8.34 6.22 -17.64
N LEU A 56 -7.67 7.23 -17.07
CA LEU A 56 -7.43 8.50 -17.75
C LEU A 56 -6.62 8.29 -19.03
N LYS A 57 -5.54 7.49 -18.96
CA LYS A 57 -4.68 7.23 -20.11
C LYS A 57 -5.39 6.41 -21.18
N GLU A 58 -6.20 5.43 -20.78
CA GLU A 58 -7.04 4.66 -21.70
C GLU A 58 -8.02 5.56 -22.46
N LYS A 59 -8.69 6.50 -21.77
CA LYS A 59 -9.58 7.48 -22.42
C LYS A 59 -8.84 8.38 -23.40
N GLU A 60 -7.68 8.92 -22.99
CA GLU A 60 -6.84 9.76 -23.86
C GLU A 60 -6.43 9.02 -25.14
N ILE A 61 -6.16 7.71 -25.05
CA ILE A 61 -5.81 6.88 -26.23
C ILE A 61 -7.04 6.62 -27.11
N MET A 62 -8.24 6.47 -26.54
CA MET A 62 -9.48 6.20 -27.29
C MET A 62 -10.09 7.45 -27.95
N GLU A 63 -9.75 8.65 -27.52
CA GLU A 63 -10.22 9.92 -28.12
C GLU A 63 -9.41 10.38 -29.35
N ILE A 64 -8.48 9.54 -29.85
CA ILE A 64 -7.70 9.77 -31.08
C ILE A 64 -8.34 9.10 -32.29
#